data_AF-A0A383AA68-F1
#
_entry.id   AF-A0A383AA68-F1
#
_cell.length_a   1.000
_cell.length_b   1.000
_cell.length_c   1.000
_cell.angle_alpha   90.00
_cell.angle_beta   90.00
_cell.angle_gamma   90.00
#
_symmetry.space_group_name_H-M   'P 1'
#
loop_
_entity.id
_entity.type
_entity.pdbx_description
1 polymer ?
#
loop_
_entity_poly.entity_id
_entity_poly.type
_entity_poly.pdbx_seq_one_letter_code
_entity_poly.pdbx_strand_id
1 'polypeptide(L)'
;MELTLIYTIVGFALAGWSVIANDSIQTLGTFIASKQKWFKWYTLASAASVAMIVTISFGWWTYDGDISYGRLTRIPYQEIQWYHAVAPGILLLLTRIGIPVSTTFLVLSAFASTVVLEKMLMKSVVGYGIAAVVAYICWIAISKYINEKFDEIT
;
A
#
# COMPACT_ATOMS: atom_id res chain seq x y z
N MET A 1 8.12 24.72 21.61
CA MET A 1 8.22 23.67 20.58
C MET A 1 8.85 24.29 19.36
N GLU A 2 9.98 23.75 18.90
CA GLU A 2 10.62 24.18 17.64
C GLU A 2 9.63 24.05 16.47
N LEU A 3 9.57 25.05 15.60
CA LEU A 3 8.63 25.09 14.46
C LEU A 3 8.78 23.85 13.54
N THR A 4 10.01 23.34 13.45
CA THR A 4 10.37 22.12 12.72
C THR A 4 9.76 20.85 13.31
N LEU A 5 9.60 20.76 14.63
CA LEU A 5 8.96 19.62 15.29
C LEU A 5 7.46 19.57 14.95
N ILE A 6 6.80 20.73 14.94
CA ILE A 6 5.39 20.83 14.54
C ILE A 6 5.21 20.35 13.11
N TYR A 7 6.04 20.81 12.18
CA TYR A 7 5.97 20.38 10.78
C TYR A 7 6.25 18.90 10.60
N THR A 8 7.18 18.34 11.38
CA THR A 8 7.48 16.90 11.36
C THR A 8 6.28 16.07 11.81
N ILE A 9 5.64 16.45 12.92
CA ILE A 9 4.48 15.74 13.45
C ILE A 9 3.31 15.81 12.47
N VAL A 10 3.01 17.01 11.95
CA VAL A 10 1.91 17.22 11.01
C VAL A 10 2.17 16.50 9.69
N GLY A 11 3.39 16.60 9.14
CA GLY A 11 3.79 15.92 7.92
C GLY A 11 3.73 14.40 8.06
N PHE A 12 4.19 13.86 9.19
CA PHE A 12 4.10 12.43 9.50
C PHE A 12 2.65 11.96 9.62
N ALA A 13 1.80 12.69 10.35
CA ALA A 13 0.38 12.35 10.50
C ALA A 13 -0.35 12.37 9.15
N LEU A 14 -0.10 13.39 8.31
CA LEU A 14 -0.67 13.49 6.97
C LEU A 14 -0.18 12.37 6.04
N ALA A 15 1.12 12.06 6.06
CA ALA A 15 1.68 10.95 5.30
C ALA A 15 1.07 9.61 5.72
N GLY A 16 1.00 9.33 7.02
CA GLY A 16 0.36 8.13 7.54
C GLY A 16 -1.11 8.03 7.13
N TRP A 17 -1.88 9.11 7.35
CA TRP A 17 -3.30 9.13 7.00
C TRP A 17 -3.56 8.94 5.51
N SER A 18 -2.85 9.68 4.67
CA SER A 18 -3.03 9.63 3.21
C SER A 18 -2.71 8.24 2.64
N VAL A 19 -1.63 7.61 3.10
CA VAL A 19 -1.25 6.26 2.67
C VAL A 19 -2.26 5.22 3.14
N ILE A 20 -2.66 5.25 4.42
CA ILE A 20 -3.66 4.32 4.95
C ILE A 20 -4.99 4.46 4.19
N ALA A 21 -5.47 5.69 3.99
CA ALA A 21 -6.74 5.94 3.32
C ALA A 21 -6.74 5.44 1.86
N ASN A 22 -5.64 5.66 1.12
CA ASN A 22 -5.55 5.27 -0.28
C ASN A 22 -5.41 3.75 -0.46
N ASP A 23 -4.47 3.15 0.26
CA ASP A 23 -4.09 1.76 0.02
C ASP A 23 -5.07 0.77 0.66
N SER A 24 -5.73 1.15 1.77
CA SER A 24 -6.76 0.31 2.40
C SER A 24 -7.97 0.09 1.49
N ILE A 25 -8.43 1.11 0.76
CA ILE A 25 -9.56 0.98 -0.17
C ILE A 25 -9.19 0.05 -1.35
N GLN A 26 -7.97 0.16 -1.86
CA GLN A 26 -7.53 -0.63 -3.01
C GLN A 26 -7.32 -2.12 -2.68
N THR A 27 -6.84 -2.42 -1.47
CA THR A 27 -6.50 -3.79 -1.06
C THR A 27 -7.57 -4.43 -0.17
N LEU A 28 -7.84 -3.83 1.00
CA LEU A 28 -8.85 -4.33 1.93
C LEU A 28 -10.27 -4.06 1.43
N GLY A 29 -10.51 -2.94 0.76
CA GLY A 29 -11.82 -2.60 0.21
C GLY A 29 -12.29 -3.61 -0.83
N THR A 30 -11.43 -4.02 -1.76
CA THR A 30 -11.75 -5.05 -2.76
C THR A 30 -11.91 -6.43 -2.13
N PHE A 31 -11.06 -6.80 -1.16
CA PHE A 31 -11.19 -8.04 -0.39
C PHE A 31 -12.52 -8.11 0.36
N ILE A 32 -12.87 -7.07 1.12
CA ILE A 32 -14.11 -7.02 1.88
C ILE A 32 -15.31 -6.98 0.94
N ALA A 33 -15.29 -6.15 -0.09
CA ALA A 33 -16.40 -6.03 -1.04
C ALA A 33 -16.70 -7.34 -1.77
N SER A 34 -15.67 -8.12 -2.10
CA SER A 34 -15.80 -9.42 -2.76
C SER A 34 -16.26 -10.55 -1.85
N LYS A 35 -16.29 -10.36 -0.52
CA LYS A 35 -16.63 -11.42 0.45
C LYS A 35 -17.71 -11.03 1.47
N GLN A 36 -18.11 -9.76 1.53
CA GLN A 36 -19.09 -9.21 2.48
C GLN A 36 -20.47 -9.90 2.44
N LYS A 37 -20.85 -10.48 1.28
CA LYS A 37 -22.13 -11.21 1.14
C LYS A 37 -22.12 -12.52 1.95
N TRP A 38 -20.96 -13.16 2.07
CA TRP A 38 -20.82 -14.48 2.69
C TRP A 38 -20.30 -14.42 4.12
N PHE A 39 -19.50 -13.39 4.44
CA PHE A 39 -18.82 -13.28 5.73
C PHE A 39 -19.06 -11.92 6.38
N LYS A 40 -19.28 -11.92 7.70
CA LYS A 40 -19.43 -10.70 8.49
C LYS A 40 -18.10 -9.94 8.55
N TRP A 41 -18.19 -8.61 8.67
CA TRP A 41 -17.04 -7.71 8.62
C TRP A 41 -15.93 -8.05 9.62
N TYR A 42 -16.28 -8.52 10.83
CA TYR A 42 -15.30 -8.86 11.86
C TYR A 42 -14.47 -10.10 11.52
N THR A 43 -15.04 -11.06 10.77
CA THR A 43 -14.30 -12.24 10.29
C THR A 43 -13.33 -11.87 9.18
N LEU A 44 -13.73 -10.95 8.30
CA LEU A 44 -12.85 -10.43 7.26
C LEU A 44 -11.73 -9.57 7.87
N ALA A 45 -12.06 -8.76 8.87
CA ALA A 45 -11.09 -7.99 9.64
C ALA A 45 -10.11 -8.91 10.38
N SER A 46 -10.58 -9.98 11.03
CA SER A 46 -9.68 -10.91 11.74
C SER A 46 -8.74 -11.63 10.77
N ALA A 47 -9.21 -12.05 9.60
CA ALA A 47 -8.35 -12.64 8.57
C ALA A 47 -7.25 -11.67 8.12
N ALA A 48 -7.59 -10.40 7.85
CA ALA A 48 -6.62 -9.37 7.50
C ALA A 48 -5.63 -9.08 8.65
N SER A 49 -6.11 -9.03 9.89
CA SER A 49 -5.27 -8.83 11.08
C SER A 49 -4.29 -9.99 11.30
N VAL A 50 -4.72 -11.24 11.10
CA VAL A 50 -3.84 -12.41 11.21
C VAL A 50 -2.72 -12.32 10.17
N ALA A 51 -3.03 -11.99 8.92
CA ALA A 51 -2.01 -11.79 7.90
C ALA A 51 -1.02 -10.69 8.28
N MET A 52 -1.51 -9.56 8.80
CA MET A 52 -0.66 -8.46 9.31
C MET A 52 0.25 -8.92 10.45
N ILE A 53 -0.28 -9.65 11.44
CA ILE A 53 0.49 -10.18 12.57
C ILE A 53 1.61 -11.08 12.06
N VAL A 54 1.31 -12.04 11.19
CA VAL A 54 2.31 -12.94 10.60
C VAL A 54 3.41 -12.15 9.90
N THR A 55 3.02 -11.14 9.11
CA THR A 55 3.97 -10.33 8.33
C THR A 55 4.89 -9.50 9.23
N ILE A 56 4.35 -8.91 10.30
CA ILE A 56 5.14 -8.12 11.26
C ILE A 56 6.04 -9.02 12.10
N SER A 57 5.50 -10.13 12.63
CA SER A 57 6.27 -11.09 13.42
C SER A 57 7.41 -11.71 12.61
N PHE A 58 7.18 -12.02 11.34
CA PHE A 58 8.23 -12.52 10.45
C PHE A 58 9.34 -11.47 10.22
N GLY A 59 8.97 -10.21 9.97
CA GLY A 59 9.92 -9.11 9.85
C GLY A 59 10.75 -8.94 11.12
N TRP A 60 10.08 -8.90 12.28
CA TRP A 60 10.73 -8.80 13.59
C TRP A 60 11.74 -9.92 13.84
N TRP A 61 11.36 -11.17 13.56
CA TRP A 61 12.22 -12.33 13.83
C TRP A 61 13.41 -12.43 12.86
N THR A 62 13.21 -12.08 11.59
CA THR A 62 14.23 -12.24 10.55
C THR A 62 15.20 -11.06 10.48
N TYR A 63 14.76 -9.86 10.83
CA TYR A 63 15.54 -8.62 10.67
C TYR A 63 15.92 -7.99 12.02
N ASP A 64 16.23 -8.82 13.03
CA ASP A 64 16.75 -8.37 14.33
C ASP A 64 15.89 -7.29 15.01
N GLY A 65 14.57 -7.45 14.93
CA GLY A 65 13.59 -6.48 15.45
C GLY A 65 13.13 -5.40 14.45
N ASP A 66 13.60 -5.41 13.20
CA ASP A 66 13.17 -4.43 12.19
C ASP A 66 11.94 -4.89 11.37
N ILE A 67 10.78 -4.31 11.70
CA ILE A 67 9.52 -4.52 10.98
C ILE A 67 9.53 -3.95 9.54
N SER A 68 10.49 -3.09 9.22
CA SER A 68 10.65 -2.47 7.90
C SER A 68 11.48 -3.30 6.93
N TYR A 69 11.95 -4.49 7.34
CA TYR A 69 12.75 -5.40 6.52
C TYR A 69 14.09 -4.78 6.06
N GLY A 70 14.69 -3.90 6.87
CA GLY A 70 15.91 -3.18 6.52
C GLY A 70 15.73 -2.14 5.42
N ARG A 71 14.50 -1.67 5.18
CA ARG A 71 14.23 -0.66 4.14
C ARG A 71 14.60 0.74 4.61
N LEU A 72 14.41 1.05 5.89
CA LEU A 72 14.70 2.37 6.45
C LEU A 72 16.21 2.71 6.38
N THR A 73 17.09 1.72 6.50
CA THR A 73 18.55 1.92 6.42
C THR A 73 19.06 2.24 5.01
N ARG A 74 18.23 2.04 3.98
CA ARG A 74 18.58 2.29 2.58
C ARG A 74 18.12 3.67 2.08
N ILE A 75 17.32 4.38 2.87
CA ILE A 75 16.79 5.70 2.50
C ILE A 75 17.75 6.75 3.09
N PRO A 76 18.41 7.58 2.26
CA PRO A 76 19.26 8.64 2.76
C PRO A 76 18.43 9.64 3.57
N TYR A 77 18.96 10.09 4.71
CA TYR A 77 18.31 11.12 5.50
C TYR A 77 18.23 12.42 4.70
N GLN A 78 17.05 13.03 4.68
CA GLN A 78 16.80 14.30 4.01
C GLN A 78 16.12 15.25 4.98
N GLU A 79 16.56 16.50 4.99
CA GLU A 79 15.99 17.50 5.89
C GLU A 79 14.52 17.77 5.55
N ILE A 80 13.67 17.76 6.58
CA ILE A 80 12.23 17.95 6.43
C ILE A 80 11.96 19.42 6.11
N GLN A 81 11.64 19.65 4.84
CA GLN A 81 11.14 20.94 4.35
C GLN A 81 9.62 20.98 4.31
N TRP A 82 9.04 22.18 4.36
CA TRP A 82 7.59 22.40 4.35
C TRP A 82 6.86 21.75 3.17
N TYR A 83 7.50 21.71 1.99
CA TYR A 83 6.91 21.16 0.77
C TYR A 83 6.70 19.64 0.82
N HIS A 84 7.40 18.92 1.70
CA HIS A 84 7.21 17.48 1.86
C HIS A 84 5.83 17.11 2.40
N ALA A 85 5.14 18.04 3.10
CA ALA A 85 3.76 17.84 3.54
C ALA A 85 2.73 18.05 2.41
N VAL A 86 3.12 18.73 1.32
CA VAL A 86 2.23 19.01 0.18
C VAL A 86 1.88 17.73 -0.56
N ALA A 87 2.86 16.83 -0.77
CA ALA A 87 2.61 15.56 -1.46
C ALA A 87 1.59 14.66 -0.74
N PRO A 88 1.69 14.39 0.58
CA PRO A 88 0.63 13.76 1.38
C PRO A 88 -0.71 14.50 1.34
N GLY A 89 -0.69 15.84 1.33
CA GLY A 89 -1.91 16.66 1.24
C GLY A 89 -2.65 16.47 -0.08
N ILE A 90 -1.92 16.49 -1.21
CA ILE A 90 -2.47 16.21 -2.54
C ILE A 90 -3.00 14.77 -2.60
N LEU A 91 -2.24 13.81 -2.07
CA LEU A 91 -2.68 12.42 -2.01
C LEU A 91 -4.02 12.30 -1.28
N LEU A 92 -4.15 12.92 -0.11
CA LEU A 92 -5.37 12.88 0.69
C LEU A 92 -6.57 13.47 -0.05
N LEU A 93 -6.37 14.58 -0.78
CA LEU A 93 -7.41 15.19 -1.61
C LEU A 93 -7.84 14.26 -2.75
N LEU A 94 -6.88 13.69 -3.48
CA LEU A 94 -7.15 12.77 -4.58
C LEU A 94 -7.87 11.49 -4.10
N THR A 95 -7.43 10.92 -2.97
CA THR A 95 -8.09 9.79 -2.33
C THR A 95 -9.50 10.13 -1.89
N ARG A 96 -9.76 11.36 -1.43
CA ARG A 96 -11.11 11.79 -1.04
C ARG A 96 -12.08 11.88 -2.23
N ILE A 97 -11.55 12.21 -3.42
CA ILE A 97 -12.30 12.22 -4.69
C ILE A 97 -12.46 10.79 -5.26
N GLY A 98 -11.78 9.80 -4.67
CA GLY A 98 -11.86 8.40 -5.09
C GLY A 98 -10.91 8.06 -6.24
N ILE A 99 -9.92 8.91 -6.53
CA ILE A 99 -8.90 8.61 -7.54
C ILE A 99 -7.83 7.72 -6.89
N PRO A 100 -7.62 6.49 -7.38
CA PRO A 100 -6.54 5.64 -6.87
C PRO A 100 -5.19 6.20 -7.34
N VAL A 101 -4.28 6.45 -6.40
CA VAL A 101 -2.94 7.01 -6.70
C VAL A 101 -1.86 6.06 -6.22
N SER A 102 -0.73 6.01 -6.92
CA SER A 102 0.48 5.33 -6.45
C SER A 102 1.14 6.17 -5.35
N THR A 103 0.85 5.84 -4.10
CA THR A 103 1.38 6.52 -2.89
C THR A 103 2.89 6.58 -2.89
N THR A 104 3.52 5.46 -3.25
CA THR A 104 4.97 5.34 -3.34
C THR A 104 5.54 6.30 -4.38
N PHE A 105 4.94 6.43 -5.56
CA PHE A 105 5.44 7.32 -6.60
C PHE A 105 5.27 8.79 -6.21
N LEU A 106 4.07 9.18 -5.76
CA LEU A 106 3.77 10.57 -5.41
C LEU A 106 4.61 11.05 -4.22
N VAL A 107 4.68 10.25 -3.15
CA VAL A 107 5.43 10.63 -1.95
C VAL A 107 6.92 10.62 -2.25
N LEU A 108 7.47 9.56 -2.85
CA LEU A 108 8.91 9.50 -3.11
C LEU A 108 9.38 10.48 -4.18
N SER A 109 8.51 10.94 -5.10
CA SER A 109 8.87 12.04 -6.02
C SER A 109 9.19 13.36 -5.30
N ALA A 110 8.63 13.55 -4.10
CA ALA A 110 8.91 14.73 -3.29
C ALA A 110 10.20 14.59 -2.46
N PHE A 111 10.64 13.35 -2.17
CA PHE A 111 11.80 13.07 -1.31
C PHE A 111 13.05 12.61 -2.07
N ALA A 112 12.92 12.00 -3.26
CA ALA A 112 14.02 11.30 -3.92
C ALA A 112 14.62 12.10 -5.10
N SER A 113 15.93 11.92 -5.31
CA SER A 113 16.60 12.42 -6.52
C SER A 113 16.10 11.70 -7.77
N THR A 114 16.16 12.37 -8.92
CA THR A 114 15.67 11.86 -10.22
C THR A 114 16.19 10.47 -10.56
N VAL A 115 17.43 10.16 -10.20
CA VAL A 115 18.08 8.86 -10.45
C VAL A 115 17.50 7.73 -9.60
N VAL A 116 17.13 8.01 -8.34
CA VAL A 116 16.50 7.01 -7.46
C VAL A 116 15.05 6.78 -7.92
N LEU A 117 14.35 7.85 -8.31
CA LEU A 117 12.99 7.79 -8.82
C LEU A 117 12.88 6.94 -10.09
N GLU A 118 13.82 7.09 -11.03
CA GLU A 118 13.85 6.29 -12.26
C GLU A 118 14.00 4.80 -11.97
N LYS A 119 14.95 4.42 -11.12
CA LYS A 119 15.18 3.01 -10.74
C LYS A 119 13.97 2.39 -10.04
N MET A 120 13.30 3.16 -9.18
CA MET A 120 12.09 2.70 -8.51
C MET A 120 10.91 2.58 -9.46
N LEU A 121 10.74 3.53 -10.39
CA LEU A 121 9.70 3.51 -11.41
C LEU A 121 9.86 2.27 -12.30
N MET A 122 11.07 2.00 -12.81
CA MET A 122 11.33 0.83 -13.64
C MET A 122 11.02 -0.47 -12.90
N LYS A 123 11.44 -0.58 -11.63
CA LYS A 123 11.17 -1.77 -10.82
C LYS A 123 9.66 -1.95 -10.58
N SER A 124 8.93 -0.88 -10.31
CA SER A 124 7.48 -0.92 -10.09
C SER A 124 6.73 -1.30 -11.36
N VAL A 125 7.04 -0.69 -12.50
CA VAL A 125 6.38 -0.99 -13.79
C VAL A 125 6.58 -2.46 -14.18
N VAL A 126 7.82 -2.97 -14.07
CA VAL A 126 8.11 -4.39 -14.33
C VAL A 126 7.34 -5.29 -13.37
N GLY A 127 7.30 -4.94 -12.08
CA GLY A 127 6.54 -5.67 -11.07
C GLY A 127 5.04 -5.76 -11.40
N TYR A 128 4.41 -4.64 -11.75
CA TYR A 128 3.00 -4.60 -12.15
C TYR A 128 2.73 -5.40 -13.43
N GLY A 129 3.64 -5.31 -14.42
CA GLY A 129 3.54 -6.09 -15.65
C GLY A 129 3.55 -7.59 -15.38
N ILE A 130 4.49 -8.07 -14.55
CA ILE A 130 4.57 -9.48 -14.15
C ILE A 130 3.32 -9.90 -13.38
N ALA A 131 2.86 -9.08 -12.42
CA ALA A 131 1.66 -9.37 -11.64
C ALA A 131 0.42 -9.52 -12.54
N ALA A 132 0.27 -8.66 -13.55
CA ALA A 132 -0.82 -8.74 -14.51
C ALA A 132 -0.77 -10.04 -15.33
N VAL A 133 0.40 -10.40 -15.87
CA VAL A 133 0.58 -11.64 -16.65
C VAL A 133 0.26 -12.87 -15.80
N VAL A 134 0.79 -12.94 -14.58
CA VAL A 134 0.54 -14.06 -13.66
C VAL A 134 -0.95 -14.13 -13.30
N ALA A 135 -1.59 -13.00 -13.00
CA ALA A 135 -3.02 -12.95 -12.71
C ALA A 135 -3.87 -13.49 -13.87
N TYR A 136 -3.56 -13.11 -15.11
CA TYR A 136 -4.26 -13.63 -16.30
C TYR A 136 -4.02 -15.12 -16.50
N ILE A 137 -2.79 -15.61 -16.30
CA ILE A 137 -2.48 -17.04 -16.41
C ILE A 137 -3.26 -17.84 -15.36
N CYS A 138 -3.26 -17.38 -14.11
CA CYS A 138 -4.03 -18.00 -13.03
C CYS A 138 -5.52 -17.98 -13.34
N TRP A 139 -6.07 -16.86 -13.83
CA TRP A 139 -7.47 -16.77 -14.24
C TRP A 139 -7.81 -17.79 -15.32
N ILE A 140 -7.01 -17.89 -16.38
CA ILE A 140 -7.25 -18.83 -17.48
C ILE A 140 -7.13 -20.29 -17.00
N ALA A 141 -6.18 -20.59 -16.12
CA ALA A 141 -6.04 -21.92 -15.55
C ALA A 141 -7.24 -22.28 -14.68
N ILE A 142 -7.64 -21.41 -13.75
CA ILE A 142 -8.73 -21.65 -12.81
C ILE A 142 -10.09 -21.71 -13.52
N SER A 143 -10.36 -20.81 -14.46
CA SER A 143 -11.62 -20.78 -15.22
C SER A 143 -11.87 -22.01 -16.10
N LYS A 144 -10.83 -22.80 -16.38
CA LYS A 144 -10.98 -24.11 -17.04
C LYS A 144 -11.51 -25.20 -16.10
N TYR A 145 -11.28 -25.07 -14.79
CA TYR A 145 -11.68 -26.06 -13.77
C TYR A 145 -12.88 -25.60 -12.93
N ILE A 146 -13.06 -24.29 -12.75
CA ILE A 146 -14.17 -23.69 -12.02
C ILE A 146 -15.08 -23.00 -13.04
N ASN A 147 -16.31 -23.52 -13.17
CA ASN A 147 -17.31 -22.98 -14.07
C ASN A 147 -18.33 -22.16 -13.26
N GLU A 148 -18.05 -20.87 -13.06
CA GLU A 148 -18.91 -19.93 -12.31
C GLU A 148 -20.34 -19.82 -12.86
N LYS A 149 -20.58 -20.32 -14.09
CA LYS A 149 -21.88 -20.27 -14.76
C LYS A 149 -22.95 -21.18 -14.14
N PHE A 150 -22.55 -22.15 -13.31
CA PHE A 150 -23.45 -23.14 -12.68
C PHE A 150 -23.48 -23.07 -11.15
N ASP A 151 -22.82 -22.10 -10.52
CA ASP A 151 -22.98 -21.88 -9.08
C ASP A 151 -24.35 -21.20 -8.87
N GLU A 152 -25.40 -22.02 -8.74
CA GLU A 152 -26.71 -21.56 -8.33
C GLU A 152 -26.61 -20.94 -6.93
N ILE A 153 -26.87 -19.63 -6.91
CA ILE A 153 -26.93 -18.79 -5.72
C ILE A 153 -28.11 -19.27 -4.88
N THR A 154 -27.85 -20.15 -3.91
CA THR A 154 -28.82 -20.47 -2.84
C THR A 154 -28.29 -20.00 -1.50
#